data_AF-K2F9G0-F1
#
_entry.id   AF-K2F9G0-F1
#
_cell.length_a   1.000
_cell.length_b   1.000
_cell.length_c   1.000
_cell.angle_alpha   90.00
_cell.angle_beta   90.00
_cell.angle_gamma   90.00
#
_symmetry.space_group_name_H-M   'P 1'
#
loop_
_entity.id
_entity.type
_entity.pdbx_description
1 polymer ?
#
loop_
_entity_poly.entity_id
_entity_poly.type
_entity_poly.pdbx_seq_one_letter_code
_entity_poly.pdbx_strand_id
1 'polypeptide(L)'
;MINKKIASELAVGTVLILALVVGGIFWMQERNSVISNPQSVIENPQMPEVANVQESEVKTDVACTMEAKLCEDGSYVGRTGPNCEFATCPQAG
;
A
#
# COMPACT_ATOMS: atom_id res chain seq x y z
N MET A 1 22.80 3.48 -53.57
CA MET A 1 21.42 3.83 -53.96
C MET A 1 20.51 2.78 -53.37
N ILE A 2 19.90 3.05 -52.22
CA ILE A 2 19.05 2.07 -51.54
C ILE A 2 17.74 2.00 -52.33
N ASN A 3 17.33 0.80 -52.73
CA ASN A 3 16.11 0.58 -53.48
C ASN A 3 14.92 1.06 -52.63
N LYS A 4 14.29 2.17 -53.05
CA LYS A 4 13.19 2.81 -52.30
C LYS A 4 12.04 1.85 -51.95
N LYS A 5 11.85 0.79 -52.76
CA LYS A 5 10.88 -0.28 -52.48
C LYS A 5 11.25 -1.10 -51.23
N ILE A 6 12.52 -1.49 -51.10
CA ILE A 6 13.03 -2.31 -49.98
C ILE A 6 13.03 -1.49 -48.67
N ALA A 7 13.33 -0.18 -48.76
CA ALA A 7 13.30 0.71 -47.60
C ALA A 7 11.89 0.89 -47.02
N SER A 8 10.84 0.85 -47.85
CA SER A 8 9.45 0.99 -47.41
C SER A 8 8.95 -0.24 -46.65
N GLU A 9 9.31 -1.44 -47.09
CA GLU A 9 8.91 -2.68 -46.39
C GLU A 9 9.58 -2.80 -45.03
N LEU A 10 10.86 -2.42 -44.94
CA LEU A 10 11.58 -2.38 -43.66
C LEU A 10 10.98 -1.32 -42.72
N ALA A 11 10.57 -0.16 -43.25
CA ALA A 11 9.92 0.89 -42.46
C ALA A 11 8.57 0.41 -41.90
N VAL A 12 7.72 -0.20 -42.73
CA VAL A 12 6.42 -0.73 -42.27
C VAL A 12 6.63 -1.84 -41.24
N GLY A 13 7.58 -2.74 -41.46
CA GLY A 13 7.91 -3.81 -40.51
C GLY A 13 8.38 -3.28 -39.15
N THR A 14 9.32 -2.32 -39.15
CA THR A 14 9.83 -1.72 -37.90
C THR A 14 8.74 -0.96 -37.14
N VAL A 15 7.88 -0.22 -37.82
CA VAL A 15 6.76 0.51 -37.19
C VAL A 15 5.76 -0.46 -36.54
N LEU A 16 5.40 -1.56 -37.22
CA LEU A 16 4.51 -2.57 -36.66
C LEU A 16 5.11 -3.27 -35.44
N ILE A 17 6.39 -3.63 -35.49
CA ILE A 17 7.09 -4.27 -34.35
C ILE A 17 7.14 -3.32 -33.17
N LEU A 18 7.50 -2.05 -33.38
CA LEU A 18 7.54 -1.05 -32.30
C LEU A 18 6.16 -0.85 -31.67
N ALA A 19 5.08 -0.82 -32.46
CA ALA A 19 3.72 -0.71 -31.94
C ALA A 19 3.32 -1.90 -31.06
N LEU A 20 3.67 -3.13 -31.46
CA LEU A 20 3.40 -4.33 -30.67
C LEU A 20 4.22 -4.37 -29.37
N VAL A 21 5.48 -3.96 -29.42
CA VAL A 21 6.36 -3.91 -28.24
C VAL A 21 5.86 -2.85 -27.26
N VAL A 22 5.55 -1.64 -27.71
CA VAL A 22 5.03 -0.58 -26.83
C VAL A 22 3.66 -0.94 -26.26
N GLY A 23 2.75 -1.49 -27.10
CA GLY A 23 1.45 -1.97 -26.64
C GLY A 23 1.57 -3.11 -25.62
N GLY A 24 2.49 -4.05 -25.84
CA GLY A 24 2.77 -5.15 -24.92
C GLY A 24 3.38 -4.68 -23.59
N ILE A 25 4.34 -3.75 -23.63
CA ILE A 25 4.93 -3.16 -22.42
C ILE A 25 3.89 -2.36 -21.63
N PHE A 26 3.07 -1.54 -22.29
CA PHE A 26 2.01 -0.77 -21.64
C PHE A 26 0.95 -1.70 -21.00
N TRP A 27 0.54 -2.76 -21.71
CA TRP A 27 -0.35 -3.78 -21.18
C TRP A 27 0.26 -4.56 -20.00
N MET A 28 1.59 -4.75 -20.00
CA MET A 28 2.31 -5.43 -18.93
C MET A 28 2.59 -4.51 -17.72
N GLN A 29 2.79 -3.21 -17.92
CA GLN A 29 2.98 -2.23 -16.85
C GLN A 29 1.69 -2.05 -16.01
N GLU A 30 0.51 -2.04 -16.63
CA GLU A 30 -0.76 -1.86 -15.92
C GLU A 30 -1.09 -3.03 -14.96
N ARG A 31 -0.55 -4.24 -15.21
CA ARG A 31 -0.77 -5.41 -14.33
C ARG A 31 0.22 -5.55 -13.18
N ASN A 32 1.29 -4.76 -13.14
CA ASN A 32 2.27 -4.81 -12.05
C ASN A 32 1.99 -3.81 -10.92
N SER A 33 1.05 -2.87 -11.09
CA SER A 33 0.64 -1.92 -10.04
C SER A 33 -0.45 -2.46 -9.12
N VAL A 34 -1.12 -3.56 -9.48
CA VAL A 34 -2.10 -4.25 -8.63
C VAL A 34 -1.39 -5.29 -7.74
N ILE A 35 -0.40 -4.83 -6.98
CA ILE A 35 -0.18 -5.28 -5.59
C ILE A 35 -0.01 -4.00 -4.75
N SER A 36 -0.97 -3.08 -4.88
CA SER A 36 -1.39 -2.31 -3.73
C SER A 36 -2.13 -3.27 -2.79
N ASN A 37 -1.48 -3.59 -1.67
CA ASN A 37 -2.10 -4.00 -0.41
C ASN A 37 -2.84 -5.38 -0.40
N PRO A 38 -2.37 -6.38 0.38
CA PRO A 38 -3.19 -7.52 0.74
C PRO A 38 -4.29 -7.08 1.74
N GLN A 39 -5.31 -6.37 1.26
CA GLN A 39 -6.58 -6.17 1.99
C GLN A 39 -7.74 -6.80 1.24
N SER A 40 -7.65 -8.11 1.09
CA SER A 40 -8.77 -9.03 0.93
C SER A 40 -8.21 -10.36 1.44
N VAL A 41 -8.58 -10.92 2.59
CA VAL A 41 -9.91 -11.31 3.02
C VAL A 41 -9.79 -11.64 4.52
N ILE A 42 -10.42 -10.86 5.41
CA ILE A 42 -11.02 -11.43 6.63
C ILE A 42 -12.50 -11.52 6.32
N GLU A 43 -12.86 -12.55 5.56
CA GLU A 43 -14.19 -13.10 5.64
C GLU A 43 -14.09 -14.27 6.61
N ASN A 44 -14.33 -13.99 7.89
CA ASN A 44 -15.09 -14.92 8.69
C ASN A 44 -15.82 -14.16 9.83
N PRO A 45 -17.11 -13.85 9.67
CA PRO A 45 -17.97 -13.41 10.76
C PRO A 45 -18.34 -14.64 11.60
N GLN A 46 -17.39 -15.17 12.36
CA GLN A 46 -17.72 -16.10 13.42
C GLN A 46 -16.65 -16.06 14.50
N MET A 47 -16.95 -15.28 15.53
CA MET A 47 -16.44 -15.37 16.89
C MET A 47 -16.38 -16.84 17.32
N PRO A 48 -15.19 -17.40 17.62
CA PRO A 48 -15.05 -18.50 18.55
C PRO A 48 -14.59 -17.92 19.89
N GLU A 49 -15.17 -18.48 20.93
CA GLU A 49 -14.96 -18.12 22.32
C GLU A 49 -13.49 -18.22 22.75
N VAL A 50 -13.10 -17.18 23.48
CA VAL A 50 -11.87 -16.96 24.23
C VAL A 50 -11.55 -18.16 25.12
N ALA A 51 -10.39 -18.80 24.91
CA ALA A 51 -9.73 -19.59 25.95
C ALA A 51 -8.21 -19.61 25.72
N ASN A 52 -7.53 -18.63 26.33
CA ASN A 52 -6.09 -18.65 26.65
C ASN A 52 -5.11 -18.64 25.47
N VAL A 53 -4.80 -17.44 24.98
CA VAL A 53 -3.48 -17.14 24.42
C VAL A 53 -2.88 -16.02 25.28
N GLN A 54 -1.72 -16.30 25.86
CA GLN A 54 -0.98 -15.38 26.71
C GLN A 54 -0.68 -14.09 25.96
N GLU A 55 -1.03 -13.01 26.65
CA GLU A 55 -0.89 -11.60 26.31
C GLU A 55 0.54 -11.27 25.86
N SER A 56 0.79 -11.39 24.56
CA SER A 56 1.98 -10.84 23.91
C SER A 56 1.54 -10.30 22.56
N GLU A 57 1.20 -9.01 22.61
CA GLU A 57 1.30 -8.03 21.52
C GLU A 57 0.99 -8.58 20.13
N VAL A 58 -0.30 -8.77 19.83
CA VAL A 58 -0.74 -8.62 18.44
C VAL A 58 -0.60 -7.14 18.11
N LYS A 59 0.60 -6.73 17.72
CA LYS A 59 0.85 -5.39 17.17
C LYS A 59 0.19 -5.31 15.80
N THR A 60 -1.13 -5.16 15.77
CA THR A 60 -1.78 -4.58 14.61
C THR A 60 -1.19 -3.18 14.49
N ASP A 61 -0.54 -2.90 13.36
CA ASP A 61 0.05 -1.59 13.10
C ASP A 61 -1.10 -0.61 12.81
N VAL A 62 -1.76 -0.15 13.88
CA VAL A 62 -2.87 0.79 13.80
C VAL A 62 -2.28 2.16 13.52
N ALA A 63 -2.48 2.64 12.29
CA ALA A 63 -2.12 3.99 11.91
C ALA A 63 -3.07 4.98 12.57
N CYS A 64 -2.63 5.63 13.65
CA CYS A 64 -3.35 6.73 14.27
C CYS A 64 -2.95 8.08 13.67
N THR A 65 -3.84 9.07 13.75
CA THR A 65 -3.53 10.45 13.35
C THR A 65 -2.44 11.03 14.26
N MET A 66 -1.56 11.86 13.69
CA MET A 66 -0.42 12.48 14.40
C MET A 66 -0.85 13.72 15.21
N GLU A 67 -2.00 13.65 15.85
CA GLU A 67 -2.53 14.73 16.68
C GLU A 67 -1.87 14.69 18.07
N ALA A 68 -1.58 15.86 18.62
CA ALA A 68 -1.01 16.02 19.95
C ALA A 68 -1.98 16.77 20.86
N LYS A 69 -2.19 16.26 22.07
CA LYS A 69 -2.95 16.91 23.14
C LYS A 69 -1.97 17.48 24.16
N LEU A 70 -2.15 18.75 24.51
CA LEU A 70 -1.40 19.40 25.59
C LEU A 70 -1.94 18.92 26.94
N CYS A 71 -1.02 18.51 27.81
CA CYS A 71 -1.26 18.11 29.18
C CYS A 71 -1.07 19.29 30.14
N GLU A 72 -1.61 19.19 31.36
CA GLU A 72 -1.55 20.25 32.37
C GLU A 72 -0.12 20.54 32.86
N ASP A 73 0.79 19.58 32.72
CA ASP A 73 2.22 19.71 32.99
C ASP A 73 2.98 20.42 31.85
N GLY A 74 2.31 20.70 30.73
CA GLY A 74 2.92 21.26 29.52
C GLY A 74 3.48 20.23 28.55
N SER A 75 3.37 18.93 28.84
CA SER A 75 3.79 17.87 27.91
C SER A 75 2.75 17.64 26.81
N TYR A 76 3.15 16.91 25.76
CA TYR A 76 2.28 16.57 24.64
C TYR A 76 2.14 15.06 24.52
N VAL A 77 0.89 14.59 24.42
CA VAL A 77 0.57 13.17 24.23
C VAL A 77 -0.11 12.94 22.89
N GLY A 78 0.30 11.88 22.20
CA GLY A 78 -0.31 11.44 20.95
C GLY A 78 -1.46 10.45 21.16
N ARG A 79 -2.07 10.01 20.07
CA ARG A 79 -3.03 8.91 20.06
C ARG A 79 -2.31 7.56 20.09
N THR A 80 -2.84 6.61 20.85
CA THR A 80 -2.31 5.26 21.02
C THR A 80 -3.44 4.23 21.18
N GLY A 81 -3.10 2.94 21.08
CA GLY A 81 -4.02 1.83 21.27
C GLY A 81 -4.91 1.52 20.05
N PRO A 82 -5.73 0.46 20.14
CA PRO A 82 -6.55 -0.02 19.03
C PRO A 82 -7.64 0.96 18.58
N ASN A 83 -8.06 1.87 19.47
CA ASN A 83 -9.09 2.88 19.21
C ASN A 83 -8.50 4.28 18.93
N CYS A 84 -7.17 4.42 18.83
CA CYS A 84 -6.49 5.72 18.65
C CYS A 84 -6.93 6.80 19.65
N GLU A 85 -6.94 6.45 20.93
CA GLU A 85 -7.29 7.35 22.02
C GLU A 85 -6.05 8.10 22.50
N PHE A 86 -6.21 9.32 23.04
CA PHE A 86 -5.05 10.05 23.58
C PHE A 86 -4.42 9.28 24.73
N ALA A 87 -3.09 9.14 24.70
CA ALA A 87 -2.35 8.54 25.80
C ALA A 87 -2.54 9.37 27.08
N THR A 88 -2.46 8.70 28.24
CA THR A 88 -2.53 9.37 29.53
C THR A 88 -1.38 10.35 29.70
N CYS A 89 -1.68 11.55 30.20
CA CYS A 89 -0.66 12.53 30.54
C CYS A 89 0.28 11.99 31.62
N PRO A 90 1.60 12.21 31.54
CA PRO A 90 2.50 11.88 32.62
C PRO A 90 2.10 12.67 33.86
N GLN A 91 1.92 11.98 34.98
CA GLN A 91 1.77 12.64 36.28
C GLN A 91 3.17 13.06 36.68
N ALA A 92 3.47 14.37 36.59
CA ALA A 92 4.78 14.91 36.94
C ALA A 92 5.27 14.31 38.27
N GLY A 93 6.38 13.56 38.21
CA GLY A 93 7.02 12.93 39.37
C GLY A 93 7.92 13.90 40.12
#